data_AF-A0A7L2SWL9-F1
#
_entry.id   AF-A0A7L2SWL9-F1
#
_cell.length_a   1.000
_cell.length_b   1.000
_cell.length_c   1.000
_cell.angle_alpha   90.00
_cell.angle_beta   90.00
_cell.angle_gamma   90.00
#
_symmetry.space_group_name_H-M   'P 1'
#
loop_
_entity.id
_entity.type
_entity.pdbx_description
1 polymer ?
#
loop_
_entity_poly.entity_id
_entity_poly.type
_entity_poly.pdbx_seq_one_letter_code
_entity_poly.pdbx_strand_id
1 'polypeptide(L)'
;EKSYSEALHWYNYSASFYTPGQIDQNLAKLQRNMASCYLHLKQVDKAKEAVKQAERCDPNSIFTKYSVYKIAVMENDTDKAVEAVIEMGKLAEKPSEHEDKLRVDKNTGSNLLSLAAQIALENDKPIVAIKALEHLTEHLQDCRQLFAALKCLVRLMLSKVMAENAEKRDEDINSILSYLNLACKKLAESFTEEKFTGDMRVLEAHWFRKVAWNLAVQFKDSPEKMRDFFVLSFKLSQFCPSDKAVLIAQKTCLIMAAAVDLEMGRQQVTPSEQTELFSQALQHLQACKEIWKVLKLTGDFAKDQTDTLLLLYEFEARSKLNDPTLHNLMESVWEQPQIEIKTLEIIASLAMESPARYPVLCKKALKSALNLHRKQAVIDAVKFSKCLHSLINISLPTGVTDLDTCVLQEVWDYFEDALSVVSSTDAYPEMEILWLMTRAWNTGIFQYTVGKYKEAEQWCGLGMRFLNHLGSLKKSYE
;
A
#
# COMPACT_ATOMS: atom_id res chain seq x y z
N GLU A 1 10.73 39.18 -39.06
CA GLU A 1 12.18 38.93 -38.94
C GLU A 1 12.60 39.01 -37.48
N LYS A 2 13.64 38.27 -37.05
CA LYS A 2 14.16 38.29 -35.67
C LYS A 2 15.46 39.12 -35.59
N SER A 3 15.35 40.44 -35.74
CA SER A 3 16.50 41.37 -35.67
C SER A 3 16.72 41.88 -34.23
N TYR A 4 17.31 41.04 -33.37
CA TYR A 4 17.51 41.37 -31.94
C TYR A 4 18.47 42.54 -31.70
N SER A 5 19.46 42.73 -32.59
CA SER A 5 20.40 43.86 -32.53
C SER A 5 19.72 45.20 -32.82
N GLU A 6 18.78 45.22 -33.76
CA GLU A 6 18.00 46.41 -34.09
C GLU A 6 16.99 46.74 -33.00
N ALA A 7 16.32 45.72 -32.44
CA ALA A 7 15.46 45.89 -31.27
C ALA A 7 16.22 46.51 -30.08
N LEU A 8 17.46 46.07 -29.83
CA LEU A 8 18.32 46.68 -28.81
C LEU A 8 18.66 48.14 -29.12
N HIS A 9 18.85 48.52 -30.38
CA HIS A 9 19.10 49.92 -30.73
C HIS A 9 17.91 50.80 -30.33
N TRP A 10 16.70 50.36 -30.68
CA TRP A 10 15.47 51.06 -30.29
C TRP A 10 15.25 51.07 -28.78
N TYR A 11 15.49 49.96 -28.09
CA TYR A 11 15.34 49.92 -26.64
C TYR A 11 16.35 50.80 -25.90
N ASN A 12 17.62 50.83 -26.35
CA ASN A 12 18.62 51.75 -25.79
C ASN A 12 18.26 53.22 -26.06
N TYR A 13 17.72 53.53 -27.25
CA TYR A 13 17.21 54.87 -27.54
C TYR A 13 16.06 55.24 -26.61
N SER A 14 15.08 54.35 -26.42
CA SER A 14 13.99 54.56 -25.46
C SER A 14 14.50 54.70 -24.01
N ALA A 15 15.54 53.96 -23.63
CA ALA A 15 16.12 54.02 -22.29
C ALA A 15 16.79 55.37 -22.02
N SER A 16 17.31 56.04 -23.07
CA SER A 16 17.99 57.34 -22.96
C SER A 16 17.07 58.49 -22.50
N PHE A 17 15.75 58.33 -22.64
CA PHE A 17 14.78 59.30 -22.13
C PHE A 17 14.55 59.23 -20.62
N TYR A 18 15.02 58.17 -19.96
CA TYR A 18 14.88 58.00 -18.52
C TYR A 18 16.07 58.60 -17.78
N THR A 19 15.81 59.24 -16.64
CA THR A 19 16.89 59.77 -15.80
C THR A 19 17.61 58.63 -15.06
N PRO A 20 18.95 58.71 -14.86
CA PRO A 20 19.68 57.69 -14.12
C PRO A 20 19.11 57.48 -12.72
N GLY A 21 18.75 56.24 -12.39
CA GLY A 21 18.19 55.88 -11.09
C GLY A 21 16.68 56.10 -10.92
N GLN A 22 15.98 56.54 -11.99
CA GLN A 22 14.52 56.63 -12.01
C GLN A 22 13.90 55.24 -11.80
N ILE A 23 12.89 55.17 -10.92
CA ILE A 23 12.10 53.96 -10.68
C ILE A 23 10.79 54.13 -11.44
N ASP A 24 10.63 53.37 -12.52
CA ASP A 24 9.46 53.42 -13.39
C ASP A 24 9.13 52.02 -13.94
N GLN A 25 7.84 51.67 -13.99
CA GLN A 25 7.40 50.36 -14.46
C GLN A 25 7.67 50.13 -15.95
N ASN A 26 7.56 51.17 -16.79
CA ASN A 26 7.85 51.05 -18.22
C ASN A 26 9.36 50.92 -18.46
N LEU A 27 10.18 51.55 -17.62
CA LEU A 27 11.62 51.29 -17.60
C LEU A 27 11.91 49.82 -17.24
N ALA A 28 11.21 49.23 -16.27
CA ALA A 28 11.38 47.81 -15.94
C ALA A 28 11.01 46.89 -17.12
N LYS A 29 9.90 47.16 -17.82
CA LYS A 29 9.50 46.42 -19.04
C LYS A 29 10.57 46.54 -20.14
N LEU A 30 11.09 47.75 -20.35
CA LEU A 30 12.15 48.01 -21.31
C LEU A 30 13.41 47.19 -20.99
N GLN A 31 13.83 47.21 -19.73
CA GLN A 31 14.98 46.45 -19.25
C GLN A 31 14.79 44.93 -19.39
N ARG A 32 13.59 44.40 -19.11
CA ARG A 32 13.24 42.98 -19.37
C ARG A 32 13.36 42.61 -20.85
N ASN A 33 12.86 43.47 -21.75
CA ASN A 33 12.95 43.25 -23.20
C ASN A 33 14.40 43.30 -23.70
N MET A 34 15.21 44.24 -23.20
CA MET A 34 16.64 44.32 -23.47
C MET A 34 17.36 43.06 -22.99
N ALA A 35 17.09 42.61 -21.77
CA ALA A 35 17.63 41.36 -21.24
C ALA A 35 17.32 40.17 -22.17
N SER A 36 16.06 40.03 -22.62
CA SER A 36 15.67 38.97 -23.55
C SER A 36 16.45 39.05 -24.88
N CYS A 37 16.68 40.25 -25.41
CA CYS A 37 17.47 40.40 -26.64
C CYS A 37 18.94 40.05 -26.43
N TYR A 38 19.54 40.49 -25.32
CA TYR A 38 20.90 40.14 -24.94
C TYR A 38 21.07 38.62 -24.76
N LEU A 39 20.09 37.94 -24.17
CA LEU A 39 20.08 36.48 -24.06
C LEU A 39 20.08 35.78 -25.43
N HIS A 40 19.25 36.24 -26.38
CA HIS A 40 19.25 35.71 -27.74
C HIS A 40 20.56 35.96 -28.50
N LEU A 41 21.26 37.04 -28.17
CA LEU A 41 22.59 37.37 -28.70
C LEU A 41 23.74 36.73 -27.91
N LYS A 42 23.44 35.85 -26.93
CA LYS A 42 24.41 35.18 -26.04
C LYS A 42 25.28 36.16 -25.22
N GLN A 43 24.81 37.38 -24.96
CA GLN A 43 25.48 38.40 -24.15
C GLN A 43 24.96 38.35 -22.70
N VAL A 44 25.34 37.31 -21.94
CA VAL A 44 24.78 37.02 -20.61
C VAL A 44 25.08 38.13 -19.60
N ASP A 45 26.28 38.71 -19.60
CA ASP A 45 26.66 39.78 -18.67
C ASP A 45 25.76 41.01 -18.79
N LYS A 46 25.50 41.46 -20.03
CA LYS A 46 24.61 42.59 -20.29
C LYS A 46 23.16 42.26 -19.99
N ALA A 47 22.74 41.02 -20.24
CA ALA A 47 21.41 40.57 -19.87
C ALA A 47 21.23 40.63 -18.34
N LYS A 48 22.24 40.21 -17.58
CA LYS A 48 22.23 40.27 -16.11
C LYS A 48 22.17 41.70 -15.58
N GLU A 49 22.91 42.63 -16.17
CA GLU A 49 22.81 44.05 -15.82
C GLU A 49 21.41 44.60 -16.07
N ALA A 50 20.83 44.30 -17.25
CA ALA A 50 19.48 44.71 -17.58
C ALA A 50 18.44 44.10 -16.61
N VAL A 51 18.56 42.82 -16.25
CA VAL A 51 17.67 42.19 -15.25
C VAL A 51 17.82 42.82 -13.87
N LYS A 52 19.03 43.16 -13.42
CA LYS A 52 19.24 43.89 -12.14
C LYS A 52 18.55 45.25 -12.14
N GLN A 53 18.58 45.97 -13.27
CA GLN A 53 17.86 47.24 -13.39
C GLN A 53 16.35 47.03 -13.41
N ALA A 54 15.86 45.98 -14.09
CA ALA A 54 14.44 45.62 -14.05
C ALA A 54 13.97 45.27 -12.62
N GLU A 55 14.77 44.49 -11.88
CA GLU A 55 14.48 44.12 -10.49
C GLU A 55 14.50 45.30 -9.53
N ARG A 56 15.40 46.27 -9.74
CA ARG A 56 15.39 47.51 -8.97
C ARG A 56 14.12 48.34 -9.21
N CYS A 57 13.63 48.37 -10.44
CA CYS A 57 12.48 49.19 -10.84
C CYS A 57 11.14 48.55 -10.48
N ASP A 58 11.04 47.22 -10.59
CA ASP A 58 9.80 46.46 -10.46
C ASP A 58 10.05 45.06 -9.87
N PRO A 59 10.43 44.99 -8.57
CA PRO A 59 10.81 43.74 -7.92
C PRO A 59 9.64 42.75 -7.73
N ASN A 60 8.40 43.25 -7.72
CA ASN A 60 7.20 42.46 -7.44
C ASN A 60 6.46 42.02 -8.71
N SER A 61 7.06 42.14 -9.89
CA SER A 61 6.48 41.61 -11.13
C SER A 61 6.95 40.19 -11.41
N ILE A 62 6.00 39.31 -11.73
CA ILE A 62 6.25 37.91 -12.10
C ILE A 62 7.20 37.79 -13.30
N PHE A 63 7.12 38.74 -14.24
CA PHE A 63 7.99 38.77 -15.41
C PHE A 63 9.44 39.15 -15.05
N THR A 64 9.62 39.98 -14.02
CA THR A 64 10.95 40.33 -13.50
C THR A 64 11.57 39.10 -12.84
N LYS A 65 10.82 38.40 -11.98
CA LYS A 65 11.29 37.14 -11.37
C LYS A 65 11.55 36.05 -12.40
N TYR A 66 10.75 35.97 -13.47
CA TYR A 66 11.01 35.07 -14.59
C TYR A 66 12.31 35.40 -15.34
N SER A 67 12.65 36.70 -15.47
CA SER A 67 13.91 37.13 -16.08
C SER A 67 15.11 36.79 -15.18
N VAL A 68 14.97 36.95 -13.86
CA VAL A 68 15.96 36.50 -12.86
C VAL A 68 16.17 35.00 -12.95
N TYR A 69 15.09 34.22 -12.97
CA TYR A 69 15.12 32.77 -13.17
C TYR A 69 15.91 32.37 -14.42
N LYS A 70 15.63 32.99 -15.57
CA LYS A 70 16.35 32.71 -16.83
C LYS A 70 17.84 32.94 -16.72
N ILE A 71 18.26 34.05 -16.10
CA ILE A 71 19.69 34.33 -15.86
C ILE A 71 20.29 33.27 -14.94
N ALA A 72 19.62 32.93 -13.83
CA ALA A 72 20.11 31.94 -12.87
C ALA A 72 20.33 30.56 -13.51
N VAL A 73 19.39 30.09 -14.36
CA VAL A 73 19.56 28.84 -15.12
C VAL A 73 20.78 28.90 -16.04
N MET A 74 20.97 30.02 -16.75
CA MET A 74 22.12 30.19 -17.65
C MET A 74 23.46 30.31 -16.92
N GLU A 75 23.46 30.85 -15.70
CA GLU A 75 24.64 30.90 -14.82
C GLU A 75 24.89 29.59 -14.06
N ASN A 76 24.08 28.55 -14.31
CA ASN A 76 24.13 27.27 -13.62
C ASN A 76 23.88 27.36 -12.11
N ASP A 77 23.26 28.46 -11.65
CA ASP A 77 22.96 28.75 -10.25
C ASP A 77 21.58 28.18 -9.88
N THR A 78 21.59 26.94 -9.41
CA THR A 78 20.37 26.17 -9.11
C THR A 78 19.59 26.79 -7.95
N ASP A 79 20.27 27.27 -6.91
CA ASP A 79 19.61 27.80 -5.70
C ASP A 79 18.86 29.10 -6.03
N LYS A 80 19.50 30.04 -6.75
CA LYS A 80 18.81 31.25 -7.21
C LYS A 80 17.67 30.95 -8.18
N ALA A 81 17.82 29.93 -9.02
CA ALA A 81 16.75 29.53 -9.94
C ALA A 81 15.53 28.98 -9.16
N VAL A 82 15.75 28.19 -8.10
CA VAL A 82 14.68 27.72 -7.21
C VAL A 82 14.02 28.90 -6.49
N GLU A 83 14.79 29.80 -5.88
CA GLU A 83 14.25 30.99 -5.20
C GLU A 83 13.39 31.84 -6.14
N ALA A 84 13.87 32.09 -7.36
CA ALA A 84 13.13 32.86 -8.35
C ALA A 84 11.80 32.20 -8.75
N VAL A 85 11.77 30.87 -8.89
CA VAL A 85 10.54 30.10 -9.18
C VAL A 85 9.56 30.13 -8.02
N ILE A 86 10.04 30.02 -6.78
CA ILE A 86 9.19 30.12 -5.58
C ILE A 86 8.53 31.50 -5.50
N GLU A 87 9.30 32.57 -5.75
CA GLU A 87 8.74 33.92 -5.80
C GLU A 87 7.76 34.10 -6.96
N MET A 88 8.03 33.50 -8.13
CA MET A 88 7.05 33.48 -9.23
C MET A 88 5.75 32.79 -8.84
N GLY A 89 5.81 31.67 -8.10
CA GLY A 89 4.63 30.97 -7.58
C GLY A 89 3.78 31.87 -6.68
N LYS A 90 4.40 32.49 -5.67
CA LYS A 90 3.73 33.44 -4.76
C LYS A 90 3.09 34.64 -5.49
N LEU A 91 3.74 35.14 -6.54
CA LEU A 91 3.20 36.24 -7.35
C LEU A 91 2.08 35.79 -8.28
N ALA A 92 2.04 34.52 -8.69
CA ALA A 92 0.93 33.98 -9.48
C ALA A 92 -0.37 33.87 -8.64
N GLU A 93 -0.27 33.75 -7.31
CA GLU A 93 -1.41 33.70 -6.38
C GLU A 93 -2.10 35.05 -6.18
N LYS A 94 -1.35 36.15 -6.26
CA LYS A 94 -1.83 37.51 -5.99
C LYS A 94 -1.92 38.28 -7.31
N PRO A 95 -3.11 38.42 -7.93
CA PRO A 95 -3.27 39.33 -9.06
C PRO A 95 -2.87 40.73 -8.58
N SER A 96 -1.80 41.29 -9.14
CA SER A 96 -1.35 42.61 -8.74
C SER A 96 -2.42 43.66 -9.11
N GLU A 97 -2.76 44.53 -8.15
CA GLU A 97 -3.67 45.67 -8.39
C GLU A 97 -3.04 46.77 -9.27
N HIS A 98 -1.78 46.58 -9.71
CA HIS A 98 -0.92 47.64 -10.23
C HIS A 98 -0.29 47.37 -11.60
N GLU A 99 -0.70 46.30 -12.31
CA GLU A 99 -0.40 46.19 -13.74
C GLU A 99 -1.56 46.77 -14.57
N ASP A 100 -1.19 47.70 -15.45
CA ASP A 100 -2.06 48.41 -16.38
C ASP A 100 -3.16 47.50 -16.94
N LYS A 101 -4.40 47.99 -16.99
CA LYS A 101 -5.66 47.27 -17.32
C LYS A 101 -5.72 46.66 -18.73
N LEU A 102 -4.58 46.44 -19.38
CA LEU A 102 -4.44 45.81 -20.69
C LEU A 102 -4.25 44.29 -20.54
N ARG A 103 -5.35 43.58 -20.27
CA ARG A 103 -5.52 42.13 -20.54
C ARG A 103 -4.31 41.24 -20.19
N VAL A 104 -3.81 41.27 -18.96
CA VAL A 104 -2.98 40.15 -18.50
C VAL A 104 -3.92 38.97 -18.38
N ASP A 105 -3.77 37.99 -19.28
CA ASP A 105 -4.58 36.78 -19.31
C ASP A 105 -4.48 36.10 -17.93
N LYS A 106 -5.61 35.61 -17.41
CA LYS A 106 -5.70 34.95 -16.10
C LYS A 106 -4.72 33.78 -15.99
N ASN A 107 -4.29 33.23 -17.14
CA ASN A 107 -3.35 32.13 -17.26
C ASN A 107 -1.86 32.53 -17.38
N THR A 108 -1.51 33.81 -17.28
CA THR A 108 -0.13 34.28 -17.51
C THR A 108 0.86 33.68 -16.53
N GLY A 109 0.52 33.61 -15.24
CA GLY A 109 1.38 32.98 -14.23
C GLY A 109 1.62 31.50 -14.49
N SER A 110 0.54 30.76 -14.79
CA SER A 110 0.61 29.33 -15.13
C SER A 110 1.42 29.06 -16.41
N ASN A 111 1.29 29.91 -17.42
CA ASN A 111 2.10 29.81 -18.64
C ASN A 111 3.60 30.05 -18.36
N LEU A 112 3.93 31.04 -17.52
CA LEU A 112 5.31 31.33 -17.14
C LEU A 112 5.93 30.21 -16.30
N LEU A 113 5.18 29.63 -15.36
CA LEU A 113 5.62 28.48 -14.56
C LEU A 113 5.81 27.23 -15.43
N SER A 114 4.90 26.98 -16.38
CA SER A 114 5.06 25.89 -17.36
C SER A 114 6.32 26.05 -18.20
N LEU A 115 6.60 27.27 -18.66
CA LEU A 115 7.80 27.58 -19.43
C LEU A 115 9.07 27.50 -18.57
N ALA A 116 9.00 27.88 -17.29
CA ALA A 116 10.10 27.69 -16.35
C ALA A 116 10.38 26.20 -16.12
N ALA A 117 9.35 25.36 -15.97
CA ALA A 117 9.54 23.92 -15.89
C ALA A 117 10.22 23.37 -17.15
N GLN A 118 9.77 23.77 -18.34
CA GLN A 118 10.37 23.34 -19.61
C GLN A 118 11.85 23.76 -19.73
N ILE A 119 12.16 25.03 -19.49
CA ILE A 119 13.54 25.54 -19.59
C ILE A 119 14.44 24.82 -18.58
N ALA A 120 13.95 24.57 -17.36
CA ALA A 120 14.71 23.84 -16.35
C ALA A 120 15.03 22.41 -16.81
N LEU A 121 14.08 21.72 -17.45
CA LEU A 121 14.31 20.38 -18.01
C LEU A 121 15.30 20.39 -19.18
N GLU A 122 15.20 21.38 -20.09
CA GLU A 122 16.12 21.53 -21.22
C GLU A 122 17.56 21.85 -20.80
N ASN A 123 17.76 22.34 -19.58
CA ASN A 123 19.07 22.69 -19.01
C ASN A 123 19.52 21.72 -17.90
N ASP A 124 18.96 20.50 -17.84
CA ASP A 124 19.30 19.46 -16.85
C ASP A 124 19.19 19.92 -15.39
N LYS A 125 18.16 20.73 -15.07
CA LYS A 125 17.83 21.23 -13.73
C LYS A 125 16.53 20.61 -13.18
N PRO A 126 16.48 19.30 -12.88
CA PRO A 126 15.25 18.62 -12.46
C PRO A 126 14.67 19.18 -11.16
N ILE A 127 15.50 19.61 -10.21
CA ILE A 127 15.05 20.19 -8.93
C ILE A 127 14.23 21.46 -9.16
N VAL A 128 14.69 22.34 -10.07
CA VAL A 128 14.01 23.58 -10.41
C VAL A 128 12.71 23.29 -11.17
N ALA A 129 12.74 22.29 -12.06
CA ALA A 129 11.56 21.85 -12.79
C ALA A 129 10.47 21.29 -11.86
N ILE A 130 10.85 20.49 -10.86
CA ILE A 130 9.93 19.96 -9.83
C ILE A 130 9.26 21.14 -9.11
N LYS A 131 10.03 22.11 -8.62
CA LYS A 131 9.47 23.28 -7.91
C LYS A 131 8.54 24.11 -8.77
N ALA A 132 8.86 24.30 -10.05
CA ALA A 132 8.00 25.02 -10.99
C ALA A 132 6.69 24.28 -11.24
N LEU A 133 6.74 22.95 -11.37
CA LEU A 133 5.56 22.11 -11.58
C LEU A 133 4.69 22.00 -10.32
N GLU A 134 5.28 21.96 -9.12
CA GLU A 134 4.53 21.96 -7.85
C GLU A 134 3.64 23.21 -7.75
N HIS A 135 4.23 24.40 -7.88
CA HIS A 135 3.47 25.66 -7.90
C HIS A 135 2.48 25.75 -9.06
N LEU A 136 2.81 25.18 -10.22
CA LEU A 136 1.88 25.11 -11.35
C LEU A 136 0.61 24.32 -10.98
N THR A 137 0.77 23.16 -10.33
CA THR A 137 -0.36 22.27 -10.00
C THR A 137 -1.31 22.81 -8.93
N GLU A 138 -0.84 23.73 -8.08
CA GLU A 138 -1.65 24.35 -7.02
C GLU A 138 -2.74 25.29 -7.57
N HIS A 139 -2.47 25.93 -8.72
CA HIS A 139 -3.32 27.01 -9.25
C HIS A 139 -3.96 26.70 -10.60
N LEU A 140 -3.64 25.56 -11.20
CA LEU A 140 -4.11 25.23 -12.54
C LEU A 140 -5.61 24.91 -12.56
N GLN A 141 -6.35 25.64 -13.39
CA GLN A 141 -7.76 25.36 -13.66
C GLN A 141 -7.94 24.38 -14.83
N ASP A 142 -7.02 24.38 -15.80
CA ASP A 142 -7.06 23.48 -16.95
C ASP A 142 -6.70 22.04 -16.53
N CYS A 143 -7.70 21.16 -16.58
CA CYS A 143 -7.54 19.78 -16.15
C CYS A 143 -6.49 19.01 -16.97
N ARG A 144 -6.38 19.27 -18.27
CA ARG A 144 -5.43 18.56 -19.14
C ARG A 144 -4.00 18.92 -18.80
N GLN A 145 -3.73 20.21 -18.62
CA GLN A 145 -2.41 20.67 -18.22
C GLN A 145 -2.07 20.19 -16.81
N LEU A 146 -3.06 20.08 -15.91
CA LEU A 146 -2.86 19.66 -14.53
C LEU A 146 -2.39 18.21 -14.46
N PHE A 147 -3.10 17.31 -15.14
CA PHE A 147 -2.70 15.91 -15.18
C PHE A 147 -1.38 15.70 -15.94
N ALA A 148 -1.11 16.50 -16.98
CA ALA A 148 0.19 16.47 -17.65
C ALA A 148 1.34 16.90 -16.70
N ALA A 149 1.15 17.96 -15.91
CA ALA A 149 2.11 18.41 -14.90
C ALA A 149 2.34 17.34 -13.81
N LEU A 150 1.27 16.74 -13.29
CA LEU A 150 1.35 15.65 -12.31
C LEU A 150 2.07 14.41 -12.87
N LYS A 151 1.80 14.03 -14.13
CA LYS A 151 2.52 12.96 -14.82
C LYS A 151 4.02 13.25 -14.92
N CYS A 152 4.39 14.49 -15.23
CA CYS A 152 5.78 14.92 -15.27
C CYS A 152 6.43 14.87 -13.89
N LEU A 153 5.77 15.39 -12.85
CA LEU A 153 6.25 15.33 -11.46
C LEU A 153 6.53 13.89 -11.02
N VAL A 154 5.57 12.98 -11.23
CA VAL A 154 5.73 11.56 -10.89
C VAL A 154 6.90 10.92 -11.63
N ARG A 155 7.08 11.22 -12.93
CA ARG A 155 8.21 10.70 -13.72
C ARG A 155 9.57 11.23 -13.23
N LEU A 156 9.66 12.52 -12.92
CA LEU A 156 10.89 13.14 -12.42
C LEU A 156 11.27 12.56 -11.07
N MET A 157 10.32 12.47 -10.14
CA MET A 157 10.57 11.86 -8.83
C MET A 157 10.91 10.38 -8.95
N LEU A 158 10.25 9.64 -9.83
CA LEU A 158 10.59 8.23 -10.06
C LEU A 158 12.02 8.08 -10.56
N SER A 159 12.46 8.92 -11.50
CA SER A 159 13.84 8.90 -11.99
C SER A 159 14.86 9.20 -10.89
N LYS A 160 14.51 10.10 -9.95
CA LYS A 160 15.34 10.43 -8.79
C LYS A 160 15.41 9.27 -7.79
N VAL A 161 14.27 8.70 -7.40
CA VAL A 161 14.20 7.54 -6.47
C VAL A 161 14.99 6.34 -7.01
N MET A 162 14.94 6.10 -8.31
CA MET A 162 15.66 4.99 -8.95
C MET A 162 17.18 5.25 -9.06
N ALA A 163 17.63 6.50 -8.94
CA ALA A 163 19.04 6.88 -9.01
C ALA A 163 19.73 6.99 -7.63
N GLU A 164 18.98 7.09 -6.53
CA GLU A 164 19.51 7.41 -5.20
C GLU A 164 19.63 6.21 -4.22
N ASN A 165 20.57 6.35 -3.26
CA ASN A 165 20.79 5.41 -2.14
C ASN A 165 19.76 5.61 -1.00
N ALA A 166 19.65 4.62 -0.11
CA ALA A 166 18.49 4.34 0.76
C ALA A 166 17.83 5.49 1.54
N GLU A 167 18.59 6.39 2.15
CA GLU A 167 18.04 7.33 3.14
C GLU A 167 17.24 8.50 2.52
N LYS A 168 17.62 8.98 1.33
CA LYS A 168 16.89 10.06 0.63
C LYS A 168 15.65 9.58 -0.11
N ARG A 169 15.46 8.26 -0.22
CA ARG A 169 14.33 7.68 -0.97
C ARG A 169 12.99 7.93 -0.31
N ASP A 170 12.90 8.02 1.02
CA ASP A 170 11.57 8.07 1.68
C ASP A 170 10.84 9.40 1.46
N GLU A 171 11.52 10.54 1.57
CA GLU A 171 10.92 11.86 1.27
C GLU A 171 10.44 11.95 -0.19
N ASP A 172 11.23 11.40 -1.11
CA ASP A 172 10.90 11.38 -2.54
C ASP A 172 9.71 10.46 -2.83
N ILE A 173 9.62 9.31 -2.15
CA ILE A 173 8.47 8.39 -2.23
C ILE A 173 7.21 9.06 -1.67
N ASN A 174 7.32 9.74 -0.53
CA ASN A 174 6.22 10.49 0.07
C ASN A 174 5.73 11.62 -0.86
N SER A 175 6.64 12.24 -1.61
CA SER A 175 6.31 13.22 -2.65
C SER A 175 5.55 12.57 -3.82
N ILE A 176 5.96 11.38 -4.28
CA ILE A 176 5.19 10.63 -5.30
C ILE A 176 3.78 10.30 -4.79
N LEU A 177 3.66 9.84 -3.53
CA LEU A 177 2.36 9.57 -2.90
C LEU A 177 1.48 10.82 -2.84
N SER A 178 2.04 11.99 -2.52
CA SER A 178 1.28 13.25 -2.48
C SER A 178 0.74 13.63 -3.86
N TYR A 179 1.54 13.48 -4.92
CA TYR A 179 1.12 13.76 -6.30
C TYR A 179 0.03 12.80 -6.79
N LEU A 180 0.14 11.50 -6.47
CA LEU A 180 -0.90 10.52 -6.80
C LEU A 180 -2.20 10.76 -6.02
N ASN A 181 -2.12 11.14 -4.74
CA ASN A 181 -3.27 11.55 -3.94
C ASN A 181 -3.94 12.81 -4.53
N LEU A 182 -3.15 13.79 -4.96
CA LEU A 182 -3.66 14.99 -5.63
C LEU A 182 -4.37 14.64 -6.94
N ALA A 183 -3.79 13.75 -7.76
CA ALA A 183 -4.43 13.24 -8.97
C ALA A 183 -5.77 12.55 -8.66
N CYS A 184 -5.82 11.70 -7.62
CA CYS A 184 -7.03 11.03 -7.18
C CYS A 184 -8.11 12.02 -6.72
N LYS A 185 -7.73 13.02 -5.90
CA LYS A 185 -8.64 14.08 -5.45
C LYS A 185 -9.20 14.86 -6.64
N LYS A 186 -8.35 15.22 -7.60
CA LYS A 186 -8.76 15.96 -8.79
C LYS A 186 -9.70 15.15 -9.67
N LEU A 187 -9.45 13.86 -9.90
CA LEU A 187 -10.36 12.99 -10.65
C LEU A 187 -11.76 12.87 -10.02
N ALA A 188 -11.86 13.02 -8.70
CA ALA A 188 -13.12 13.00 -7.95
C ALA A 188 -13.92 14.31 -8.06
N GLU A 189 -13.28 15.43 -8.42
CA GLU A 189 -13.95 16.73 -8.57
C GLU A 189 -14.90 16.71 -9.80
N SER A 190 -16.01 17.45 -9.69
CA SER A 190 -16.94 17.65 -10.80
C SER A 190 -16.42 18.76 -11.71
N PHE A 191 -16.00 18.39 -12.92
CA PHE A 191 -15.54 19.35 -13.92
C PHE A 191 -16.72 19.90 -14.74
N THR A 192 -16.81 21.22 -14.82
CA THR A 192 -17.77 21.95 -15.69
C THR A 192 -17.17 22.27 -17.06
N GLU A 193 -15.91 21.92 -17.31
CA GLU A 193 -15.21 22.22 -18.56
C GLU A 193 -15.67 21.32 -19.72
N GLU A 194 -16.21 21.93 -20.78
CA GLU A 194 -16.58 21.24 -22.04
C GLU A 194 -15.42 20.46 -22.68
N LYS A 195 -14.17 20.81 -22.36
CA LYS A 195 -12.96 20.21 -22.96
C LYS A 195 -12.45 18.96 -22.23
N PHE A 196 -12.88 18.71 -20.99
CA PHE A 196 -12.44 17.53 -20.21
C PHE A 196 -13.55 16.48 -20.21
N THR A 197 -13.53 15.62 -21.22
CA THR A 197 -14.55 14.60 -21.44
C THR A 197 -14.41 13.44 -20.46
N GLY A 198 -15.49 12.65 -20.29
CA GLY A 198 -15.47 11.42 -19.50
C GLY A 198 -14.37 10.46 -19.95
N ASP A 199 -14.14 10.32 -21.25
CA ASP A 199 -13.10 9.45 -21.82
C ASP A 199 -11.68 9.91 -21.43
N MET A 200 -11.43 11.23 -21.39
CA MET A 200 -10.15 11.74 -20.91
C MET A 200 -9.94 11.44 -19.44
N ARG A 201 -10.98 11.59 -18.60
CA ARG A 201 -10.92 11.23 -17.18
C ARG A 201 -10.52 9.76 -16.99
N VAL A 202 -11.11 8.87 -17.79
CA VAL A 202 -10.81 7.43 -17.77
C VAL A 202 -9.36 7.17 -18.19
N LEU A 203 -8.87 7.81 -19.25
CA LEU A 203 -7.47 7.67 -19.70
C LEU A 203 -6.47 8.12 -18.64
N GLU A 204 -6.74 9.25 -17.99
CA GLU A 204 -5.92 9.77 -16.89
C GLU A 204 -5.92 8.81 -15.71
N ALA A 205 -7.10 8.37 -15.25
CA ALA A 205 -7.24 7.38 -14.18
C ALA A 205 -6.49 6.07 -14.48
N HIS A 206 -6.58 5.56 -15.72
CA HIS A 206 -5.86 4.37 -16.15
C HIS A 206 -4.34 4.53 -16.08
N TRP A 207 -3.81 5.72 -16.40
CA TRP A 207 -2.39 5.97 -16.30
C TRP A 207 -1.93 5.97 -14.85
N PHE A 208 -2.58 6.76 -13.99
CA PHE A 208 -2.19 6.87 -12.57
C PHE A 208 -2.35 5.55 -11.83
N ARG A 209 -3.43 4.78 -12.07
CA ARG A 209 -3.61 3.47 -11.39
C ARG A 209 -2.49 2.50 -11.74
N LYS A 210 -2.05 2.48 -13.01
CA LYS A 210 -0.97 1.58 -13.46
C LYS A 210 0.36 1.95 -12.82
N VAL A 211 0.63 3.25 -12.70
CA VAL A 211 1.82 3.74 -12.01
C VAL A 211 1.79 3.37 -10.53
N ALA A 212 0.67 3.63 -9.83
CA ALA A 212 0.50 3.25 -8.43
C ALA A 212 0.70 1.73 -8.23
N TRP A 213 0.08 0.89 -9.06
CA TRP A 213 0.29 -0.57 -9.02
C TRP A 213 1.76 -0.96 -9.19
N ASN A 214 2.44 -0.41 -10.19
CA ASN A 214 3.85 -0.75 -10.45
C ASN A 214 4.75 -0.34 -9.28
N LEU A 215 4.48 0.83 -8.66
CA LEU A 215 5.21 1.29 -7.47
C LEU A 215 4.95 0.36 -6.28
N ALA A 216 3.69 -0.05 -6.06
CA ALA A 216 3.36 -1.00 -4.99
C ALA A 216 4.19 -2.29 -5.08
N VAL A 217 4.33 -2.85 -6.29
CA VAL A 217 5.12 -4.06 -6.53
C VAL A 217 6.63 -3.83 -6.34
N GLN A 218 7.13 -2.63 -6.67
CA GLN A 218 8.55 -2.29 -6.51
C GLN A 218 8.96 -2.06 -5.05
N PHE A 219 8.07 -1.52 -4.21
CA PHE A 219 8.37 -1.19 -2.81
C PHE A 219 8.12 -2.34 -1.83
N LYS A 220 8.42 -3.58 -2.21
CA LYS A 220 8.25 -4.77 -1.35
C LYS A 220 9.00 -4.72 -0.02
N ASP A 221 10.09 -3.96 0.04
CA ASP A 221 10.91 -3.83 1.24
C ASP A 221 10.38 -2.75 2.20
N SER A 222 9.30 -2.04 1.82
CA SER A 222 8.60 -1.07 2.66
C SER A 222 7.09 -1.37 2.67
N PRO A 223 6.62 -2.22 3.60
CA PRO A 223 5.23 -2.68 3.65
C PRO A 223 4.21 -1.53 3.67
N GLU A 224 4.43 -0.50 4.48
CA GLU A 224 3.53 0.65 4.58
C GLU A 224 3.33 1.35 3.23
N LYS A 225 4.43 1.65 2.51
CA LYS A 225 4.37 2.31 1.20
C LYS A 225 3.74 1.38 0.16
N MET A 226 4.07 0.09 0.18
CA MET A 226 3.45 -0.91 -0.68
C MET A 226 1.92 -0.91 -0.53
N ARG A 227 1.41 -0.95 0.70
CA ARG A 227 -0.03 -0.86 1.00
C ARG A 227 -0.62 0.43 0.43
N ASP A 228 -0.01 1.57 0.74
CA ASP A 228 -0.54 2.87 0.33
C ASP A 228 -0.67 2.99 -1.20
N PHE A 229 0.31 2.48 -1.95
CA PHE A 229 0.26 2.43 -3.40
C PHE A 229 -0.81 1.46 -3.93
N PHE A 230 -1.02 0.30 -3.30
CA PHE A 230 -2.15 -0.59 -3.67
C PHE A 230 -3.50 0.09 -3.43
N VAL A 231 -3.67 0.76 -2.29
CA VAL A 231 -4.89 1.51 -1.96
C VAL A 231 -5.12 2.65 -2.95
N LEU A 232 -4.06 3.40 -3.34
CA LEU A 232 -4.14 4.43 -4.36
C LEU A 232 -4.53 3.86 -5.73
N SER A 233 -3.90 2.76 -6.15
CA SER A 233 -4.26 2.06 -7.38
C SER A 233 -5.74 1.66 -7.40
N PHE A 234 -6.24 1.14 -6.26
CA PHE A 234 -7.66 0.85 -6.09
C PHE A 234 -8.53 2.10 -6.24
N LYS A 235 -8.28 3.17 -5.47
CA LYS A 235 -9.06 4.42 -5.53
C LYS A 235 -9.10 5.01 -6.96
N LEU A 236 -7.95 5.07 -7.63
CA LEU A 236 -7.84 5.58 -9.00
C LEU A 236 -8.61 4.71 -10.01
N SER A 237 -8.65 3.40 -9.78
CA SER A 237 -9.40 2.49 -10.65
C SER A 237 -10.92 2.66 -10.56
N GLN A 238 -11.45 3.29 -9.51
CA GLN A 238 -12.89 3.56 -9.37
C GLN A 238 -13.38 4.59 -10.40
N PHE A 239 -12.48 5.37 -11.00
CA PHE A 239 -12.79 6.28 -12.10
C PHE A 239 -12.71 5.63 -13.49
N CYS A 240 -12.40 4.33 -13.56
CA CYS A 240 -12.38 3.55 -14.80
C CYS A 240 -13.72 2.80 -14.98
N PRO A 241 -14.09 2.42 -16.21
CA PRO A 241 -15.23 1.53 -16.44
C PRO A 241 -15.05 0.20 -15.69
N SER A 242 -16.15 -0.33 -15.15
CA SER A 242 -16.17 -1.60 -14.42
C SER A 242 -16.07 -2.82 -15.34
N ASP A 243 -15.06 -2.84 -16.22
CA ASP A 243 -14.75 -4.01 -17.02
C ASP A 243 -14.10 -5.13 -16.17
N LYS A 244 -14.09 -6.35 -16.70
CA LYS A 244 -13.55 -7.52 -16.01
C LYS A 244 -12.09 -7.32 -15.56
N ALA A 245 -11.25 -6.66 -16.36
CA ALA A 245 -9.85 -6.47 -16.05
C ALA A 245 -9.64 -5.44 -14.93
N VAL A 246 -10.44 -4.37 -14.91
CA VAL A 246 -10.45 -3.36 -13.85
C VAL A 246 -10.96 -3.97 -12.54
N LEU A 247 -12.04 -4.76 -12.57
CA LEU A 247 -12.56 -5.44 -11.38
C LEU A 247 -11.55 -6.46 -10.81
N ILE A 248 -10.85 -7.22 -11.66
CA ILE A 248 -9.74 -8.09 -11.22
C ILE A 248 -8.63 -7.25 -10.57
N ALA A 249 -8.23 -6.13 -11.18
CA ALA A 249 -7.21 -5.26 -10.62
C ALA A 249 -7.62 -4.67 -9.26
N GLN A 250 -8.87 -4.21 -9.13
CA GLN A 250 -9.44 -3.72 -7.88
C GLN A 250 -9.40 -4.77 -6.77
N LYS A 251 -9.93 -5.96 -7.07
CA LYS A 251 -9.91 -7.13 -6.17
C LYS A 251 -8.48 -7.39 -5.68
N THR A 252 -7.52 -7.50 -6.60
CA THR A 252 -6.14 -7.81 -6.24
C THR A 252 -5.49 -6.69 -5.43
N CYS A 253 -5.73 -5.41 -5.74
CA CYS A 253 -5.22 -4.29 -4.93
C CYS A 253 -5.70 -4.38 -3.48
N LEU A 254 -6.99 -4.67 -3.26
CA LEU A 254 -7.56 -4.75 -1.92
C LEU A 254 -7.08 -5.98 -1.14
N ILE A 255 -6.96 -7.13 -1.80
CA ILE A 255 -6.39 -8.34 -1.16
C ILE A 255 -4.93 -8.10 -0.75
N MET A 256 -4.14 -7.45 -1.61
CA MET A 256 -2.74 -7.14 -1.30
C MET A 256 -2.63 -6.12 -0.17
N ALA A 257 -3.43 -5.06 -0.18
CA ALA A 257 -3.47 -4.10 0.92
C ALA A 257 -3.83 -4.77 2.26
N ALA A 258 -4.89 -5.59 2.27
CA ALA A 258 -5.30 -6.34 3.46
C ALA A 258 -4.22 -7.32 3.94
N ALA A 259 -3.53 -8.02 3.03
CA ALA A 259 -2.43 -8.92 3.39
C ALA A 259 -1.28 -8.16 4.06
N VAL A 260 -0.94 -6.98 3.55
CA VAL A 260 0.12 -6.14 4.12
C VAL A 260 -0.28 -5.61 5.49
N ASP A 261 -1.51 -5.13 5.67
CA ASP A 261 -2.01 -4.69 6.97
C ASP A 261 -2.01 -5.83 8.02
N LEU A 262 -2.40 -7.03 7.62
CA LEU A 262 -2.35 -8.22 8.49
C LEU A 262 -0.91 -8.55 8.90
N GLU A 263 0.03 -8.54 7.95
CA GLU A 263 1.44 -8.82 8.22
C GLU A 263 2.07 -7.75 9.12
N MET A 264 1.84 -6.48 8.83
CA MET A 264 2.27 -5.37 9.70
C MET A 264 1.65 -5.51 11.10
N GLY A 265 0.37 -5.85 11.19
CA GLY A 265 -0.34 -6.04 12.45
C GLY A 265 0.24 -7.20 13.29
N ARG A 266 0.71 -8.29 12.66
CA ARG A 266 1.42 -9.39 13.36
C ARG A 266 2.73 -8.94 14.00
N GLN A 267 3.46 -8.06 13.31
CA GLN A 267 4.76 -7.58 13.76
C GLN A 267 4.65 -6.41 14.76
N GLN A 268 3.48 -5.80 14.86
CA GLN A 268 3.30 -4.59 15.64
C GLN A 268 3.22 -4.84 17.14
N VAL A 269 4.01 -4.07 17.90
CA VAL A 269 4.11 -4.19 19.36
C VAL A 269 3.03 -3.35 20.06
N THR A 270 2.66 -2.21 19.48
CA THR A 270 1.70 -1.28 20.07
C THR A 270 0.26 -1.75 19.82
N PRO A 271 -0.55 -2.03 20.85
CA PRO A 271 -1.91 -2.56 20.66
C PRO A 271 -2.85 -1.62 19.86
N SER A 272 -2.69 -0.30 20.00
CA SER A 272 -3.52 0.67 19.27
C SER A 272 -3.26 0.63 17.77
N GLU A 273 -1.98 0.63 17.37
CA GLU A 273 -1.57 0.58 15.96
C GLU A 273 -1.90 -0.79 15.35
N GLN A 274 -1.73 -1.87 16.11
CA GLN A 274 -2.17 -3.21 15.73
C GLN A 274 -3.69 -3.26 15.47
N THR A 275 -4.49 -2.64 16.34
CA THR A 275 -5.95 -2.54 16.18
C THR A 275 -6.33 -1.74 14.93
N GLU A 276 -5.62 -0.64 14.66
CA GLU A 276 -5.84 0.17 13.46
C GLU A 276 -5.57 -0.63 12.17
N LEU A 277 -4.43 -1.33 12.11
CA LEU A 277 -4.05 -2.15 10.95
C LEU A 277 -5.09 -3.26 10.68
N PHE A 278 -5.50 -4.01 11.70
CA PHE A 278 -6.53 -5.04 11.51
C PHE A 278 -7.90 -4.46 11.12
N SER A 279 -8.23 -3.27 11.63
CA SER A 279 -9.46 -2.56 11.24
C SER A 279 -9.41 -2.10 9.78
N GLN A 280 -8.26 -1.60 9.31
CA GLN A 280 -8.03 -1.23 7.91
C GLN A 280 -8.11 -2.46 7.00
N ALA A 281 -7.49 -3.58 7.40
CA ALA A 281 -7.60 -4.85 6.69
C ALA A 281 -9.07 -5.28 6.51
N LEU A 282 -9.91 -5.19 7.56
CA LEU A 282 -11.34 -5.49 7.45
C LEU A 282 -12.08 -4.56 6.47
N GLN A 283 -11.75 -3.27 6.44
CA GLN A 283 -12.35 -2.34 5.47
C GLN A 283 -11.98 -2.73 4.03
N HIS A 284 -10.73 -3.07 3.78
CA HIS A 284 -10.27 -3.53 2.48
C HIS A 284 -10.94 -4.84 2.06
N LEU A 285 -11.08 -5.80 2.98
CA LEU A 285 -11.77 -7.07 2.73
C LEU A 285 -13.26 -6.88 2.43
N GLN A 286 -13.93 -5.99 3.16
CA GLN A 286 -15.35 -5.70 2.92
C GLN A 286 -15.57 -5.07 1.53
N ALA A 287 -14.74 -4.10 1.15
CA ALA A 287 -14.76 -3.54 -0.21
C ALA A 287 -14.47 -4.62 -1.26
N CYS A 288 -13.51 -5.52 -0.99
CA CYS A 288 -13.15 -6.58 -1.90
C CYS A 288 -14.29 -7.59 -2.10
N LYS A 289 -15.05 -7.91 -1.05
CA LYS A 289 -16.23 -8.78 -1.14
C LYS A 289 -17.29 -8.23 -2.08
N GLU A 290 -17.58 -6.93 -2.03
CA GLU A 290 -18.56 -6.32 -2.93
C GLU A 290 -18.11 -6.39 -4.39
N ILE A 291 -16.83 -6.13 -4.66
CA ILE A 291 -16.25 -6.25 -6.00
C ILE A 291 -16.26 -7.70 -6.46
N TRP A 292 -15.95 -8.64 -5.57
CA TRP A 292 -15.93 -10.06 -5.85
C TRP A 292 -17.30 -10.62 -6.20
N LYS A 293 -18.37 -10.16 -5.51
CA LYS A 293 -19.76 -10.51 -5.86
C LYS A 293 -20.10 -10.10 -7.30
N VAL A 294 -19.73 -8.89 -7.70
CA VAL A 294 -19.95 -8.40 -9.08
C VAL A 294 -19.09 -9.18 -10.07
N LEU A 295 -17.82 -9.40 -9.76
CA LEU A 295 -16.88 -10.08 -10.64
C LEU A 295 -17.31 -11.52 -10.92
N LYS A 296 -17.84 -12.25 -9.93
CA LYS A 296 -18.43 -13.59 -10.09
C LYS A 296 -19.54 -13.67 -11.14
N LEU A 297 -20.27 -12.58 -11.40
CA LEU A 297 -21.30 -12.54 -12.45
C LEU A 297 -20.71 -12.48 -13.87
N THR A 298 -19.42 -12.17 -14.01
CA THR A 298 -18.76 -11.94 -15.31
C THR A 298 -18.09 -13.17 -15.92
N GLY A 299 -18.09 -14.32 -15.23
CA GLY A 299 -17.51 -15.55 -15.75
C GLY A 299 -17.25 -16.61 -14.68
N ASP A 300 -16.59 -17.69 -15.08
CA ASP A 300 -16.21 -18.78 -14.19
C ASP A 300 -14.90 -18.47 -13.44
N PHE A 301 -14.95 -18.66 -12.11
CA PHE A 301 -13.84 -18.47 -11.17
C PHE A 301 -13.63 -19.69 -10.26
N ALA A 302 -14.06 -20.89 -10.67
CA ALA A 302 -13.98 -22.10 -9.84
C ALA A 302 -12.56 -22.43 -9.30
N LYS A 303 -11.50 -21.95 -9.96
CA LYS A 303 -10.10 -22.15 -9.53
C LYS A 303 -9.49 -20.94 -8.78
N ASP A 304 -10.22 -19.84 -8.67
CA ASP A 304 -9.73 -18.63 -8.00
C ASP A 304 -9.84 -18.80 -6.47
N GLN A 305 -8.73 -18.59 -5.77
CA GLN A 305 -8.64 -18.77 -4.32
C GLN A 305 -9.17 -17.58 -3.51
N THR A 306 -9.80 -16.60 -4.16
CA THR A 306 -10.29 -15.37 -3.51
C THR A 306 -11.24 -15.65 -2.35
N ASP A 307 -12.18 -16.59 -2.48
CA ASP A 307 -13.09 -16.92 -1.38
C ASP A 307 -12.33 -17.43 -0.14
N THR A 308 -11.34 -18.30 -0.36
CA THR A 308 -10.48 -18.81 0.71
C THR A 308 -9.64 -17.71 1.34
N LEU A 309 -9.03 -16.83 0.54
CA LEU A 309 -8.23 -15.73 1.05
C LEU A 309 -9.07 -14.74 1.85
N LEU A 310 -10.25 -14.35 1.34
CA LEU A 310 -11.17 -13.45 2.03
C LEU A 310 -11.60 -14.04 3.38
N LEU A 311 -11.92 -15.34 3.43
CA LEU A 311 -12.28 -16.03 4.66
C LEU A 311 -11.13 -16.02 5.68
N LEU A 312 -9.94 -16.44 5.27
CA LEU A 312 -8.79 -16.55 6.17
C LEU A 312 -8.36 -15.19 6.71
N TYR A 313 -8.31 -14.17 5.85
CA TYR A 313 -7.91 -12.82 6.24
C TYR A 313 -8.96 -12.15 7.13
N GLU A 314 -10.24 -12.35 6.85
CA GLU A 314 -11.31 -11.83 7.71
C GLU A 314 -11.33 -12.54 9.06
N PHE A 315 -11.15 -13.86 9.08
CA PHE A 315 -11.05 -14.63 10.32
C PHE A 315 -9.92 -14.10 11.19
N GLU A 316 -8.72 -13.94 10.62
CA GLU A 316 -7.55 -13.43 11.35
C GLU A 316 -7.79 -12.03 11.93
N ALA A 317 -8.25 -11.09 11.10
CA ALA A 317 -8.47 -9.72 11.56
C ALA A 317 -9.54 -9.68 12.67
N ARG A 318 -10.68 -10.38 12.48
CA ARG A 318 -11.75 -10.43 13.49
C ARG A 318 -11.33 -11.11 14.78
N SER A 319 -10.57 -12.21 14.69
CA SER A 319 -10.09 -12.91 15.88
C SER A 319 -9.12 -12.07 16.68
N LYS A 320 -8.23 -11.32 16.02
CA LYS A 320 -7.26 -10.45 16.70
C LYS A 320 -7.89 -9.16 17.24
N LEU A 321 -9.00 -8.71 16.66
CA LEU A 321 -9.80 -7.58 17.15
C LEU A 321 -10.81 -7.95 18.25
N ASN A 322 -10.93 -9.23 18.63
CA ASN A 322 -11.99 -9.72 19.50
C ASN A 322 -13.41 -9.37 19.01
N ASP A 323 -13.64 -9.44 17.70
CA ASP A 323 -14.93 -9.08 17.09
C ASP A 323 -16.05 -10.04 17.55
N PRO A 324 -17.16 -9.53 18.12
CA PRO A 324 -18.27 -10.37 18.59
C PRO A 324 -18.97 -11.16 17.47
N THR A 325 -18.85 -10.71 16.22
CA THR A 325 -19.46 -11.37 15.05
C THR A 325 -18.65 -12.55 14.51
N LEU A 326 -17.46 -12.83 15.07
CA LEU A 326 -16.60 -13.93 14.65
C LEU A 326 -17.32 -15.29 14.69
N HIS A 327 -18.15 -15.52 15.71
CA HIS A 327 -18.87 -16.79 15.85
C HIS A 327 -19.91 -16.97 14.73
N ASN A 328 -20.63 -15.91 14.39
CA ASN A 328 -21.62 -15.91 13.30
C ASN A 328 -20.94 -16.14 11.93
N LEU A 329 -19.76 -15.53 11.72
CA LEU A 329 -18.94 -15.81 10.53
C LEU A 329 -18.64 -17.31 10.45
N MET A 330 -18.19 -17.91 11.55
CA MET A 330 -17.84 -19.32 11.57
C MET A 330 -19.04 -20.26 11.39
N GLU A 331 -20.21 -19.92 11.92
CA GLU A 331 -21.45 -20.68 11.65
C GLU A 331 -21.73 -20.78 10.16
N SER A 332 -21.65 -19.66 9.44
CA SER A 332 -21.83 -19.64 7.98
C SER A 332 -20.77 -20.46 7.21
N VAL A 333 -19.57 -20.60 7.78
CA VAL A 333 -18.49 -21.41 7.21
C VAL A 333 -18.79 -22.89 7.43
N TRP A 334 -19.23 -23.29 8.62
CA TRP A 334 -19.54 -24.69 8.93
C TRP A 334 -20.66 -25.31 8.10
N GLU A 335 -21.56 -24.47 7.59
CA GLU A 335 -22.65 -24.89 6.70
C GLU A 335 -22.18 -25.14 5.25
N GLN A 336 -20.95 -24.74 4.89
CA GLN A 336 -20.45 -24.87 3.52
C GLN A 336 -19.98 -26.32 3.24
N PRO A 337 -20.46 -26.94 2.15
CA PRO A 337 -20.17 -28.35 1.86
C PRO A 337 -18.76 -28.64 1.33
N GLN A 338 -17.95 -27.62 0.99
CA GLN A 338 -16.68 -27.78 0.25
C GLN A 338 -15.54 -26.97 0.86
N ILE A 339 -15.23 -27.18 2.15
CA ILE A 339 -14.07 -26.53 2.79
C ILE A 339 -12.85 -27.44 2.65
N GLU A 340 -11.75 -26.87 2.19
CA GLU A 340 -10.46 -27.55 2.12
C GLU A 340 -9.90 -27.78 3.53
N ILE A 341 -9.30 -28.97 3.73
CA ILE A 341 -8.65 -29.34 4.99
C ILE A 341 -7.61 -28.29 5.41
N LYS A 342 -6.81 -27.80 4.46
CA LYS A 342 -5.77 -26.80 4.72
C LYS A 342 -6.35 -25.49 5.26
N THR A 343 -7.52 -25.08 4.79
CA THR A 343 -8.21 -23.89 5.29
C THR A 343 -8.60 -24.05 6.76
N LEU A 344 -9.11 -25.23 7.14
CA LEU A 344 -9.46 -25.54 8.54
C LEU A 344 -8.23 -25.57 9.44
N GLU A 345 -7.11 -26.12 8.97
CA GLU A 345 -5.83 -26.15 9.70
C GLU A 345 -5.28 -24.74 9.93
N ILE A 346 -5.40 -23.84 8.94
CA ILE A 346 -5.01 -22.42 9.09
C ILE A 346 -5.95 -21.71 10.08
N ILE A 347 -7.28 -21.89 9.96
CA ILE A 347 -8.25 -21.32 10.92
C ILE A 347 -7.95 -21.77 12.35
N ALA A 348 -7.65 -23.06 12.54
CA ALA A 348 -7.28 -23.59 13.85
C ALA A 348 -6.02 -22.92 14.40
N SER A 349 -5.00 -22.72 13.55
CA SER A 349 -3.76 -22.04 13.94
C SER A 349 -4.00 -20.59 14.33
N LEU A 350 -4.71 -19.83 13.48
CA LEU A 350 -5.05 -18.42 13.72
C LEU A 350 -5.91 -18.23 14.97
N ALA A 351 -6.79 -19.18 15.28
CA ALA A 351 -7.67 -19.11 16.45
C ALA A 351 -6.92 -19.08 17.79
N MET A 352 -5.67 -19.56 17.80
CA MET A 352 -4.81 -19.63 18.99
C MET A 352 -3.58 -18.73 18.88
N GLU A 353 -3.42 -18.00 17.78
CA GLU A 353 -2.30 -17.10 17.54
C GLU A 353 -2.53 -15.77 18.26
N SER A 354 -1.60 -15.37 19.13
CA SER A 354 -1.66 -14.12 19.87
C SER A 354 -1.93 -12.91 18.94
N PRO A 355 -2.82 -11.96 19.31
CA PRO A 355 -3.56 -11.87 20.58
C PRO A 355 -4.84 -12.72 20.65
N ALA A 356 -5.20 -13.45 19.59
CA ALA A 356 -6.41 -14.25 19.56
C ALA A 356 -6.31 -15.50 20.47
N ARG A 357 -7.41 -15.86 21.12
CA ARG A 357 -7.51 -17.10 21.90
C ARG A 357 -8.92 -17.64 21.91
N TYR A 358 -9.21 -18.51 20.93
CA TYR A 358 -10.50 -19.16 20.73
C TYR A 358 -10.38 -20.70 20.71
N PRO A 359 -10.14 -21.35 21.86
CA PRO A 359 -9.94 -22.81 21.93
C PRO A 359 -11.13 -23.60 21.39
N VAL A 360 -12.36 -23.11 21.57
CA VAL A 360 -13.59 -23.77 21.09
C VAL A 360 -13.64 -23.78 19.55
N LEU A 361 -13.34 -22.65 18.91
CA LEU A 361 -13.29 -22.56 17.45
C LEU A 361 -12.14 -23.39 16.88
N CYS A 362 -10.98 -23.35 17.52
CA CYS A 362 -9.83 -24.16 17.14
C CYS A 362 -10.16 -25.66 17.19
N LYS A 363 -10.73 -26.13 18.30
CA LYS A 363 -11.16 -27.52 18.48
C LYS A 363 -12.16 -27.95 17.42
N LYS A 364 -13.15 -27.10 17.11
CA LYS A 364 -14.16 -27.39 16.08
C LYS A 364 -13.54 -27.48 14.67
N ALA A 365 -12.61 -26.58 14.34
CA ALA A 365 -11.90 -26.59 13.07
C ALA A 365 -11.04 -27.87 12.91
N LEU A 366 -10.26 -28.24 13.94
CA LEU A 366 -9.43 -29.45 13.94
C LEU A 366 -10.26 -30.73 13.82
N LYS A 367 -11.38 -30.83 14.56
CA LYS A 367 -12.31 -31.96 14.41
C LYS A 367 -12.85 -32.10 12.98
N SER A 368 -13.24 -30.98 12.38
CA SER A 368 -13.72 -30.97 10.99
C SER A 368 -12.61 -31.43 10.03
N ALA A 369 -11.39 -30.94 10.21
CA ALA A 369 -10.23 -31.32 9.41
C ALA A 369 -9.92 -32.83 9.53
N LEU A 370 -9.92 -33.39 10.75
CA LEU A 370 -9.72 -34.83 10.97
C LEU A 370 -10.80 -35.69 10.31
N ASN A 371 -12.06 -35.27 10.40
CA ASN A 371 -13.17 -35.96 9.75
C ASN A 371 -13.03 -35.98 8.22
N LEU A 372 -12.47 -34.91 7.63
CA LEU A 372 -12.18 -34.85 6.21
C LEU A 372 -10.97 -35.72 5.83
N HIS A 373 -9.89 -35.70 6.63
CA HIS A 373 -8.74 -36.60 6.44
C HIS A 373 -9.16 -38.08 6.40
N ARG A 374 -10.11 -38.49 7.25
CA ARG A 374 -10.66 -39.86 7.26
C ARG A 374 -11.43 -40.25 6.00
N LYS A 375 -12.07 -39.28 5.35
CA LYS A 375 -12.87 -39.52 4.15
C LYS A 375 -12.02 -39.60 2.88
N GLN A 376 -10.73 -39.28 2.97
CA GLN A 376 -9.80 -39.43 1.84
C GLN A 376 -9.56 -40.90 1.54
N ALA A 377 -9.37 -41.22 0.25
CA ALA A 377 -9.10 -42.60 -0.18
C ALA A 377 -7.79 -43.17 0.39
N VAL A 378 -6.83 -42.30 0.70
CA VAL A 378 -5.57 -42.63 1.36
C VAL A 378 -5.35 -41.60 2.46
N ILE A 379 -5.18 -42.07 3.70
CA ILE A 379 -4.93 -41.19 4.86
C ILE A 379 -3.46 -40.77 4.85
N ASP A 380 -3.20 -39.46 4.78
CA ASP A 380 -1.88 -38.88 5.03
C ASP A 380 -1.59 -38.93 6.54
N ALA A 381 -0.94 -40.01 6.98
CA ALA A 381 -0.68 -40.28 8.40
C ALA A 381 0.10 -39.14 9.10
N VAL A 382 0.98 -38.44 8.37
CA VAL A 382 1.79 -37.34 8.90
C VAL A 382 0.95 -36.09 9.14
N LYS A 383 0.05 -35.74 8.21
CA LYS A 383 -0.86 -34.59 8.42
C LYS A 383 -1.92 -34.91 9.46
N PHE A 384 -2.45 -36.12 9.42
CA PHE A 384 -3.40 -36.61 10.42
C PHE A 384 -2.81 -36.54 11.83
N SER A 385 -1.57 -37.03 12.03
CA SER A 385 -0.90 -37.02 13.33
C SER A 385 -0.73 -35.60 13.87
N LYS A 386 -0.30 -34.64 13.02
CA LYS A 386 -0.16 -33.23 13.41
C LYS A 386 -1.48 -32.60 13.84
N CYS A 387 -2.54 -32.82 13.06
CA CYS A 387 -3.87 -32.29 13.36
C CYS A 387 -4.42 -32.86 14.68
N LEU A 388 -4.24 -34.17 14.89
CA LEU A 388 -4.66 -34.86 16.10
C LEU A 388 -3.86 -34.42 17.32
N HIS A 389 -2.53 -34.28 17.18
CA HIS A 389 -1.66 -33.74 18.21
C HIS A 389 -2.14 -32.38 18.69
N SER A 390 -2.40 -31.44 17.77
CA SER A 390 -2.92 -30.11 18.11
C SER A 390 -4.27 -30.20 18.85
N LEU A 391 -5.15 -31.10 18.42
CA LEU A 391 -6.47 -31.29 19.03
C LEU A 391 -6.36 -31.83 20.47
N ILE A 392 -5.50 -32.83 20.69
CA ILE A 392 -5.23 -33.40 22.02
C ILE A 392 -4.57 -32.34 22.91
N ASN A 393 -3.58 -31.60 22.41
CA ASN A 393 -2.87 -30.60 23.20
C ASN A 393 -3.80 -29.45 23.67
N ILE A 394 -4.78 -29.08 22.86
CA ILE A 394 -5.79 -28.07 23.24
C ILE A 394 -6.84 -28.65 24.20
N SER A 395 -7.25 -29.90 24.00
CA SER A 395 -8.28 -30.55 24.83
C SER A 395 -7.73 -31.01 26.18
N LEU A 396 -6.43 -31.28 26.26
CA LEU A 396 -5.73 -31.70 27.46
C LEU A 396 -4.46 -30.84 27.63
N PRO A 397 -4.57 -29.60 28.13
CA PRO A 397 -3.41 -28.72 28.32
C PRO A 397 -2.47 -29.25 29.43
N THR A 398 -1.15 -29.08 29.24
CA THR A 398 -0.17 -29.53 30.24
C THR A 398 -0.32 -28.79 31.55
N GLY A 399 -0.39 -29.52 32.67
CA GLY A 399 -0.47 -28.96 34.02
C GLY A 399 -1.89 -28.69 34.53
N VAL A 400 -2.93 -28.94 33.74
CA VAL A 400 -4.32 -28.89 34.21
C VAL A 400 -4.68 -30.23 34.85
N THR A 401 -5.08 -30.18 36.12
CA THR A 401 -5.33 -31.36 36.95
C THR A 401 -6.82 -31.64 37.14
N ASP A 402 -7.69 -30.62 37.12
CA ASP A 402 -9.13 -30.81 37.31
C ASP A 402 -9.90 -30.81 35.99
N LEU A 403 -9.78 -31.89 35.22
CA LEU A 403 -10.55 -32.08 33.98
C LEU A 403 -11.83 -32.87 34.24
N ASP A 404 -12.93 -32.36 33.70
CA ASP A 404 -14.23 -33.03 33.65
C ASP A 404 -14.09 -34.41 32.97
N THR A 405 -14.74 -35.42 33.54
CA THR A 405 -14.85 -36.77 33.01
C THR A 405 -15.32 -36.76 31.54
N CYS A 406 -16.22 -35.85 31.16
CA CYS A 406 -16.66 -35.71 29.77
C CYS A 406 -15.52 -35.33 28.82
N VAL A 407 -14.61 -34.45 29.26
CA VAL A 407 -13.44 -34.04 28.46
C VAL A 407 -12.43 -35.17 28.38
N LEU A 408 -12.23 -35.92 29.45
CA LEU A 408 -11.35 -37.09 29.44
C LEU A 408 -11.86 -38.18 28.49
N GLN A 409 -13.18 -38.43 28.47
CA GLN A 409 -13.77 -39.38 27.52
C GLN A 409 -13.59 -38.93 26.07
N GLU A 410 -13.82 -37.65 25.79
CA GLU A 410 -13.61 -37.11 24.46
C GLU A 410 -12.14 -37.19 24.02
N VAL A 411 -11.20 -36.93 24.94
CA VAL A 411 -9.77 -37.07 24.65
C VAL A 411 -9.39 -38.53 24.44
N TRP A 412 -9.96 -39.45 25.22
CA TRP A 412 -9.79 -40.89 25.02
C TRP A 412 -10.13 -41.31 23.59
N ASP A 413 -11.27 -40.83 23.07
CA ASP A 413 -11.69 -41.14 21.70
C ASP A 413 -10.64 -40.68 20.67
N TYR A 414 -9.96 -39.54 20.89
CA TYR A 414 -8.85 -39.11 20.04
C TYR A 414 -7.64 -40.03 20.10
N PHE A 415 -7.33 -40.61 21.25
CA PHE A 415 -6.24 -41.59 21.35
C PHE A 415 -6.58 -42.90 20.64
N GLU A 416 -7.82 -43.38 20.77
CA GLU A 416 -8.30 -44.55 20.02
C GLU A 416 -8.27 -44.29 18.50
N ASP A 417 -8.66 -43.08 18.09
CA ASP A 417 -8.54 -42.64 16.70
C ASP A 417 -7.08 -42.71 16.23
N ALA A 418 -6.13 -42.25 17.04
CA ALA A 418 -4.71 -42.35 16.73
C ALA A 418 -4.27 -43.82 16.57
N LEU A 419 -4.64 -44.68 17.52
CA LEU A 419 -4.30 -46.12 17.49
C LEU A 419 -4.85 -46.81 16.25
N SER A 420 -6.06 -46.46 15.82
CA SER A 420 -6.68 -47.03 14.62
C SER A 420 -5.83 -46.76 13.37
N VAL A 421 -5.30 -45.53 13.24
CA VAL A 421 -4.44 -45.14 12.11
C VAL A 421 -3.05 -45.76 12.26
N VAL A 422 -2.42 -45.66 13.43
CA VAL A 422 -1.10 -46.26 13.73
C VAL A 422 -1.09 -47.76 13.42
N SER A 423 -2.17 -48.48 13.72
CA SER A 423 -2.28 -49.92 13.46
C SER A 423 -2.44 -50.25 11.97
N SER A 424 -2.83 -49.27 11.15
CA SER A 424 -3.14 -49.46 9.73
C SER A 424 -2.00 -49.04 8.78
N THR A 425 -0.98 -48.33 9.28
CA THR A 425 0.11 -47.81 8.45
C THR A 425 1.40 -47.60 9.22
N ASP A 426 2.53 -47.98 8.61
CA ASP A 426 3.88 -47.72 9.13
C ASP A 426 4.34 -46.27 8.87
N ALA A 427 3.54 -45.47 8.14
CA ALA A 427 3.86 -44.08 7.82
C ALA A 427 3.60 -43.10 8.98
N TYR A 428 3.03 -43.57 10.09
CA TYR A 428 2.77 -42.73 11.25
C TYR A 428 4.09 -42.36 11.96
N PRO A 429 4.38 -41.08 12.25
CA PRO A 429 5.67 -40.70 12.82
C PRO A 429 5.94 -41.35 14.19
N GLU A 430 7.08 -42.05 14.33
CA GLU A 430 7.46 -42.75 15.57
C GLU A 430 7.51 -41.81 16.79
N MET A 431 7.99 -40.58 16.61
CA MET A 431 8.02 -39.57 17.67
C MET A 431 6.62 -39.17 18.15
N GLU A 432 5.61 -39.20 17.27
CA GLU A 432 4.22 -38.92 17.65
C GLU A 432 3.61 -40.10 18.40
N ILE A 433 3.96 -41.34 18.04
CA ILE A 433 3.56 -42.54 18.80
C ILE A 433 4.14 -42.46 20.21
N LEU A 434 5.42 -42.10 20.34
CA LEU A 434 6.07 -41.91 21.64
C LEU A 434 5.41 -40.80 22.46
N TRP A 435 5.06 -39.68 21.82
CA TRP A 435 4.37 -38.58 22.46
C TRP A 435 3.00 -39.00 22.99
N LEU A 436 2.20 -39.71 22.18
CA LEU A 436 0.90 -40.26 22.58
C LEU A 436 1.04 -41.26 23.73
N MET A 437 1.98 -42.21 23.63
CA MET A 437 2.28 -43.17 24.70
C MET A 437 2.56 -42.46 26.03
N THR A 438 3.49 -41.50 26.00
CA THR A 438 3.91 -40.75 27.20
C THR A 438 2.76 -39.91 27.75
N ARG A 439 1.95 -39.30 26.87
CA ARG A 439 0.82 -38.47 27.26
C ARG A 439 -0.29 -39.30 27.92
N ALA A 440 -0.64 -40.45 27.34
CA ALA A 440 -1.63 -41.37 27.92
C ALA A 440 -1.16 -41.91 29.27
N TRP A 441 0.11 -42.32 29.38
CA TRP A 441 0.69 -42.78 30.65
C TRP A 441 0.64 -41.69 31.73
N ASN A 442 1.09 -40.48 31.42
CA ASN A 442 1.07 -39.37 32.36
C ASN A 442 -0.35 -39.00 32.81
N THR A 443 -1.34 -39.06 31.91
CA THR A 443 -2.75 -38.90 32.28
C THR A 443 -3.19 -40.00 33.24
N GLY A 444 -2.79 -41.25 33.03
CA GLY A 444 -3.09 -42.36 33.93
C GLY A 444 -2.47 -42.20 35.32
N ILE A 445 -1.18 -41.82 35.38
CA ILE A 445 -0.50 -41.48 36.64
C ILE A 445 -1.23 -40.35 37.35
N PHE A 446 -1.68 -39.33 36.62
CA PHE A 446 -2.45 -38.26 37.20
C PHE A 446 -3.78 -38.77 37.80
N GLN A 447 -4.56 -39.58 37.07
CA GLN A 447 -5.80 -40.18 37.61
C GLN A 447 -5.53 -41.02 38.87
N TYR A 448 -4.39 -41.71 38.92
CA TYR A 448 -3.96 -42.47 40.10
C TYR A 448 -3.76 -41.53 41.30
N THR A 449 -3.07 -40.39 41.11
CA THR A 449 -2.81 -39.44 42.19
C THR A 449 -4.07 -38.79 42.78
N VAL A 450 -5.13 -38.66 41.98
CA VAL A 450 -6.44 -38.15 42.45
C VAL A 450 -7.40 -39.25 42.93
N GLY A 451 -6.92 -40.49 43.08
CA GLY A 451 -7.68 -41.62 43.62
C GLY A 451 -8.66 -42.29 42.65
N LYS A 452 -8.60 -41.94 41.35
CA LYS A 452 -9.41 -42.54 40.28
C LYS A 452 -8.69 -43.75 39.67
N TYR A 453 -8.60 -44.83 40.44
CA TYR A 453 -7.76 -45.98 40.10
C TYR A 453 -8.20 -46.74 38.85
N LYS A 454 -9.51 -46.83 38.58
CA LYS A 454 -10.01 -47.53 37.38
C LYS A 454 -9.65 -46.77 36.11
N GLU A 455 -9.84 -45.46 36.13
CA GLU A 455 -9.47 -44.55 35.04
C GLU A 455 -7.95 -44.55 34.87
N ALA A 456 -7.18 -44.58 35.96
CA ALA A 456 -5.73 -44.69 35.91
C ALA A 456 -5.26 -45.96 35.18
N GLU A 457 -5.82 -47.11 35.53
CA GLU A 457 -5.51 -48.39 34.87
C GLU A 457 -5.84 -48.35 33.37
N GLN A 458 -6.98 -47.78 33.00
CA GLN A 458 -7.38 -47.62 31.60
C GLN A 458 -6.38 -46.74 30.82
N TRP A 459 -6.03 -45.57 31.34
CA TRP A 459 -5.11 -44.64 30.69
C TRP A 459 -3.68 -45.19 30.59
N CYS A 460 -3.18 -45.84 31.64
CA CYS A 460 -1.88 -46.51 31.59
C CYS A 460 -1.89 -47.68 30.59
N GLY A 461 -2.97 -48.48 30.57
CA GLY A 461 -3.15 -49.57 29.60
C GLY A 461 -3.21 -49.07 28.15
N LEU A 462 -3.84 -47.91 27.91
CA LEU A 462 -3.82 -47.23 26.62
C LEU A 462 -2.39 -46.83 26.21
N GLY A 463 -1.60 -46.29 27.14
CA GLY A 463 -0.16 -46.04 26.92
C GLY A 463 0.59 -47.30 26.48
N MET A 464 0.37 -48.43 27.17
CA MET A 464 1.00 -49.71 26.81
C MET A 464 0.62 -50.22 25.42
N ARG A 465 -0.58 -49.88 24.92
CA ARG A 465 -0.97 -50.22 23.53
C ARG A 465 -0.09 -49.49 22.52
N PHE A 466 0.21 -48.21 22.73
CA PHE A 466 1.13 -47.45 21.86
C PHE A 466 2.57 -47.96 21.92
N LEU A 467 3.04 -48.42 23.08
CA LEU A 467 4.40 -48.99 23.24
C LEU A 467 4.66 -50.12 22.23
N ASN A 468 3.65 -50.94 21.92
CA ASN A 468 3.78 -52.03 20.96
C ASN A 468 3.99 -51.58 19.51
N HIS A 469 3.67 -50.33 19.21
CA HIS A 469 3.84 -49.72 17.89
C HIS A 469 5.12 -48.89 17.76
N LEU A 470 5.93 -48.78 18.82
CA LEU A 470 7.28 -48.21 18.71
C LEU A 470 8.21 -49.18 17.98
N GLY A 471 9.07 -48.63 17.13
CA GLY A 471 10.06 -49.38 16.36
C GLY A 471 11.42 -49.34 17.02
N SER A 472 12.25 -48.37 16.63
CA SER A 472 13.60 -48.18 17.15
C SER A 472 13.62 -47.79 18.62
N LEU A 473 12.60 -47.06 19.08
CA LEU A 473 12.55 -46.52 20.44
C LEU A 473 12.02 -47.51 21.48
N LYS A 474 11.38 -48.61 21.05
CA LYS A 474 10.67 -49.54 21.94
C LYS A 474 11.51 -50.03 23.12
N LYS A 475 12.73 -50.50 22.84
CA LYS A 475 13.64 -51.07 23.85
C LYS A 475 14.06 -50.10 24.95
N SER A 476 13.95 -48.80 24.72
CA SER A 476 14.31 -47.77 25.71
C SER A 476 13.15 -47.47 26.69
N TYR A 477 11.94 -47.92 26.37
CA TYR A 477 10.72 -47.64 27.12
C TYR A 477 9.96 -48.91 27.58
N GLU A 478 10.42 -50.11 27.18
CA GLU A 478 10.11 -51.40 27.83
C GLU A 478 10.84 -51.51 29.18
#